data_AF-A0A1S4BSX6-F1
#
_entry.id   AF-A0A1S4BSX6-F1
#
_cell.length_a   1.000
_cell.length_b   1.000
_cell.length_c   1.000
_cell.angle_alpha   90.00
_cell.angle_beta   90.00
_cell.angle_gamma   90.00
#
_symmetry.space_group_name_H-M   'P 1'
#
loop_
_entity.id
_entity.type
_entity.pdbx_description
1 polymer ?
#
loop_
_entity_poly.entity_id
_entity_poly.type
_entity_poly.pdbx_seq_one_letter_code
_entity_poly.pdbx_strand_id
1 'polypeptide(L)'
;MKPYEYGFRVFLITYCFIMVSGYHTREFVHTAVSRFLLIALGAGVSLAVNICVYPIWAGEDLHNLVAKNFISVATSLEGCISKYLNCVEYKRIPSKILTYQAADDPVYNGYRSAVESTSQEEALVAFAIWEPPHGPYKMIKYPWKNYVKVSGALRYCAFMVMALHGCVLSEIQAPAERRQVFRNELQRVGTAGAKVLREIGEKVKKMEKLGSVDILFEVHEAAEELQKKVDRKSYLFVNAENWEIGSRPTVVDIPQELGSMDDDRNSFQHHRSLSETVIDIDSINISRSWDNRTFNVASNNNQPAGVTPENGVEKPKMRTAHTLPKANDVLKEVEEEENEEEEESKTYESASALSLATFTSLLIEFVARLQNVVDSFEELSEKAKFKEPVDLSEASGRVGLWSRLRGYMKFSKRESDLLV
;
A
#
# COMPACT_ATOMS: atom_id res chain seq x y z
N MET A 1 -15.17 11.36 23.23
CA MET A 1 -15.98 11.75 24.42
C MET A 1 -15.18 12.47 25.51
N LYS A 2 -13.91 12.12 25.79
CA LYS A 2 -13.08 12.77 26.84
C LYS A 2 -12.94 14.32 26.79
N PRO A 3 -12.87 15.02 25.64
CA PRO A 3 -12.62 16.47 25.65
C PRO A 3 -13.84 17.35 26.00
N TYR A 4 -15.06 16.80 25.96
CA TYR A 4 -16.29 17.57 26.20
C TYR A 4 -16.79 17.51 27.65
N GLU A 5 -16.19 16.65 28.48
CA GLU A 5 -16.65 16.45 29.86
C GLU A 5 -16.52 17.71 30.71
N TYR A 6 -15.45 18.48 30.53
CA TYR A 6 -15.22 19.69 31.33
C TYR A 6 -16.25 20.77 30.99
N GLY A 7 -16.47 21.05 29.70
CA GLY A 7 -17.47 22.02 29.25
C GLY A 7 -18.89 21.66 29.69
N PHE A 8 -19.24 20.37 29.61
CA PHE A 8 -20.53 19.89 30.07
C PHE A 8 -20.69 20.01 31.60
N ARG A 9 -19.67 19.69 32.39
CA ARG A 9 -19.70 19.85 33.86
C ARG A 9 -19.84 21.31 34.28
N VAL A 10 -19.10 22.22 33.65
CA VAL A 10 -19.20 23.66 33.93
C VAL A 10 -20.58 24.19 33.56
N PHE A 11 -21.13 23.77 32.42
CA PHE A 11 -22.50 24.12 32.02
C PHE A 11 -23.54 23.60 33.02
N LEU A 12 -23.44 22.34 33.45
CA LEU A 12 -24.37 21.73 34.41
C LEU A 12 -24.35 22.44 35.77
N ILE A 13 -23.15 22.72 36.31
CA ILE A 13 -23.00 23.44 37.59
C ILE A 13 -23.59 24.86 37.48
N THR A 14 -23.36 25.54 36.36
CA THR A 14 -23.92 26.89 36.12
C THR A 14 -25.45 26.84 36.01
N TYR A 15 -26.01 25.84 35.33
CA TYR A 15 -27.45 25.60 35.26
C TYR A 15 -28.06 25.33 36.65
N CYS A 16 -27.46 24.44 37.43
CA CYS A 16 -27.90 24.15 38.80
C CYS A 16 -27.83 25.40 39.69
N PHE A 17 -26.77 26.20 39.59
CA PHE A 17 -26.64 27.45 40.33
C PHE A 17 -27.72 28.47 39.94
N ILE A 18 -28.01 28.62 38.66
CA ILE A 18 -29.08 29.51 38.16
C ILE A 18 -30.46 29.04 38.65
N MET A 19 -30.72 27.73 38.63
CA MET A 19 -31.98 27.15 39.14
C MET A 19 -32.17 27.42 40.63
N VAL A 20 -31.13 27.22 41.46
CA VAL A 20 -31.18 27.44 42.91
C VAL A 20 -31.26 28.93 43.25
N SER A 21 -30.49 29.78 42.57
CA SER A 21 -30.52 31.24 42.77
C SER A 21 -31.84 31.85 42.30
N GLY A 22 -32.41 31.38 41.19
CA GLY A 22 -33.69 31.84 40.66
C GLY A 22 -34.87 31.51 41.58
N TYR A 23 -34.81 30.37 42.28
CA TYR A 23 -35.80 29.96 43.27
C TYR A 23 -35.88 30.95 44.45
N HIS A 24 -34.75 31.49 44.90
CA HIS A 24 -34.69 32.44 46.00
C HIS A 24 -35.05 33.89 45.62
N THR A 25 -34.79 34.31 44.38
CA THR A 25 -34.78 35.74 44.02
C THR A 25 -35.96 36.17 43.13
N ARG A 26 -36.82 35.24 42.68
CA ARG A 26 -38.01 35.43 41.80
C ARG A 26 -37.76 36.09 40.42
N GLU A 27 -36.57 36.65 40.17
CA GLU A 27 -36.15 37.18 38.87
C GLU A 27 -35.35 36.15 38.04
N PHE A 28 -36.00 35.01 37.77
CA PHE A 28 -35.39 33.86 37.07
C PHE A 28 -34.87 34.24 35.68
N VAL A 29 -35.72 34.87 34.87
CA VAL A 29 -35.43 35.12 33.45
C VAL A 29 -34.28 36.12 33.27
N HIS A 30 -34.28 37.22 34.03
CA HIS A 30 -33.26 38.26 33.92
C HIS A 30 -31.87 37.74 34.34
N THR A 31 -31.81 36.97 35.43
CA THR A 31 -30.55 36.37 35.92
C THR A 31 -30.01 35.33 34.94
N ALA A 32 -30.87 34.48 34.39
CA ALA A 32 -30.49 33.47 33.40
C ALA A 32 -29.96 34.10 32.10
N VAL A 33 -30.66 35.10 31.57
CA VAL A 33 -30.27 35.81 30.34
C VAL A 33 -28.94 36.54 30.52
N SER A 34 -28.75 37.26 31.63
CA SER A 34 -27.49 37.97 31.91
C SER A 34 -26.28 37.02 31.97
N ARG A 35 -26.42 35.86 32.63
CA ARG A 35 -25.36 34.85 32.69
C ARG A 35 -25.07 34.20 31.34
N PHE A 36 -26.12 33.89 30.57
CA PHE A 36 -25.95 33.38 29.21
C PHE A 36 -25.22 34.39 28.31
N LEU A 37 -25.58 35.68 28.37
CA LEU A 37 -24.90 36.73 27.61
C LEU A 37 -23.43 36.89 28.03
N LEU A 38 -23.12 36.77 29.32
CA LEU A 38 -21.72 36.82 29.79
C LEU A 38 -20.90 35.62 29.29
N ILE A 39 -21.50 34.42 29.27
CA ILE A 39 -20.87 33.22 28.69
C ILE A 39 -20.69 33.38 27.18
N ALA A 40 -21.71 33.86 26.47
CA ALA A 40 -21.65 34.11 25.04
C ALA A 40 -20.61 35.19 24.69
N LEU A 41 -20.50 36.25 25.49
CA LEU A 41 -19.49 37.30 25.34
C LEU A 41 -18.09 36.76 25.64
N GLY A 42 -17.92 35.98 26.71
CA GLY A 42 -16.65 35.30 27.01
C GLY A 42 -16.21 34.34 25.90
N ALA A 43 -17.14 33.56 25.36
CA ALA A 43 -16.91 32.69 24.21
C ALA A 43 -16.62 33.49 22.93
N GLY A 44 -17.30 34.61 22.71
CA GLY A 44 -17.05 35.50 21.57
C GLY A 44 -15.67 36.15 21.64
N VAL A 45 -15.26 36.65 22.81
CA VAL A 45 -13.93 37.23 23.03
C VAL A 45 -12.85 36.16 22.88
N SER A 46 -13.04 34.96 23.44
CA SER A 46 -12.07 33.88 23.28
C SER A 46 -11.95 33.42 21.82
N LEU A 47 -13.06 33.30 21.08
CA LEU A 47 -13.05 33.04 19.64
C LEU A 47 -12.33 34.15 18.87
N ALA A 48 -12.64 35.41 19.17
CA ALA A 48 -11.99 36.56 18.52
C ALA A 48 -10.48 36.57 18.75
N VAL A 49 -10.02 36.31 19.98
CA VAL A 49 -8.59 36.23 20.29
C VAL A 49 -7.92 35.07 19.53
N ASN A 50 -8.55 33.88 19.49
CA ASN A 50 -8.02 32.73 18.76
C ASN A 50 -7.98 32.95 17.23
N ILE A 51 -8.92 33.73 16.67
CA ILE A 51 -8.96 34.04 15.23
C ILE A 51 -7.99 35.19 14.88
N CYS A 52 -7.85 36.21 15.73
CA CYS A 52 -7.14 37.44 15.39
C CYS A 52 -5.67 37.48 15.82
N VAL A 53 -5.25 36.76 16.87
CA VAL A 53 -3.89 36.87 17.42
C VAL A 53 -2.96 35.74 16.93
N TYR A 54 -3.45 34.49 16.94
CA TYR A 54 -2.73 33.31 16.40
C TYR A 54 -3.74 32.34 15.77
N PRO A 55 -4.23 32.63 14.55
CA PRO A 55 -5.15 31.73 13.89
C PRO A 55 -4.48 30.38 13.57
N ILE A 56 -5.14 29.30 13.98
CA ILE A 56 -4.81 27.94 13.56
C ILE A 56 -5.67 27.65 12.33
N TRP A 57 -5.02 27.47 11.18
CA TRP A 57 -5.69 27.25 9.89
C TRP A 57 -5.68 25.75 9.55
N ALA A 58 -6.86 25.14 9.49
CA ALA A 58 -7.04 23.76 9.08
C ALA A 58 -6.68 23.56 7.59
N GLY A 59 -6.87 24.58 6.76
CA GLY A 59 -6.46 24.57 5.36
C GLY A 59 -4.95 24.40 5.16
N GLU A 60 -4.14 25.09 5.98
CA GLU A 60 -2.68 24.96 5.95
C GLU A 60 -2.22 23.58 6.44
N ASP A 61 -2.86 23.05 7.49
CA ASP A 61 -2.59 21.70 7.98
C ASP A 61 -2.94 20.63 6.91
N LEU A 62 -4.07 20.80 6.21
CA LEU A 62 -4.47 19.92 5.10
C LEU A 62 -3.44 19.97 3.96
N HIS A 63 -3.01 21.17 3.57
CA HIS A 63 -2.01 21.36 2.54
C HIS A 63 -0.70 20.64 2.90
N ASN A 64 -0.19 20.87 4.11
CA ASN A 64 1.05 20.26 4.59
C ASN A 64 0.93 18.75 4.75
N LEU A 65 -0.23 18.25 5.18
CA LEU A 65 -0.52 16.82 5.29
C LEU A 65 -0.47 16.13 3.92
N VAL A 66 -1.15 16.69 2.92
CA VAL A 66 -1.14 16.14 1.55
C VAL A 66 0.27 16.14 0.99
N ALA A 67 0.99 17.27 1.05
CA ALA A 67 2.36 17.36 0.55
C ALA A 67 3.30 16.36 1.24
N LYS A 68 3.19 16.21 2.57
CA LYS A 68 4.00 15.25 3.34
C LYS A 68 3.69 13.81 2.93
N ASN A 69 2.42 13.46 2.73
CA ASN A 69 2.01 12.12 2.32
C ASN A 69 2.65 11.70 0.98
N PHE A 70 2.77 12.60 0.00
CA PHE A 70 3.47 12.32 -1.26
C PHE A 70 4.93 11.89 -1.05
N ILE A 71 5.68 12.67 -0.26
CA ILE A 71 7.09 12.38 0.06
C ILE A 71 7.21 11.06 0.83
N SER A 72 6.27 10.83 1.74
CA SER A 72 6.18 9.64 2.57
C SER A 72 5.98 8.37 1.75
N VAL A 73 4.99 8.37 0.84
CA VAL A 73 4.70 7.24 -0.06
C VAL A 73 5.85 6.99 -1.03
N ALA A 74 6.48 8.04 -1.56
CA ALA A 74 7.64 7.91 -2.43
C ALA A 74 8.83 7.21 -1.74
N THR A 75 9.11 7.62 -0.50
CA THR A 75 10.18 7.02 0.32
C THR A 75 9.86 5.56 0.65
N SER A 76 8.60 5.24 0.95
CA SER A 76 8.16 3.86 1.16
C SER A 76 8.29 3.00 -0.08
N LEU A 77 7.97 3.50 -1.27
CA LEU A 77 8.11 2.75 -2.52
C LEU A 77 9.57 2.33 -2.77
N GLU A 78 10.50 3.26 -2.66
CA GLU A 78 11.94 2.96 -2.81
C GLU A 78 12.42 2.00 -1.72
N GLY A 79 11.95 2.18 -0.49
CA GLY A 79 12.23 1.30 0.63
C GLY A 79 11.73 -0.13 0.41
N CYS A 80 10.50 -0.30 -0.09
CA CYS A 80 9.93 -1.60 -0.44
C CYS A 80 10.79 -2.33 -1.48
N ILE A 81 11.13 -1.66 -2.58
CA ILE A 81 11.89 -2.27 -3.68
C ILE A 81 13.32 -2.57 -3.25
N SER A 82 13.97 -1.67 -2.52
CA SER A 82 15.32 -1.89 -2.00
C SER A 82 15.37 -3.07 -1.03
N LYS A 83 14.38 -3.19 -0.13
CA LYS A 83 14.26 -4.36 0.77
C LYS A 83 13.99 -5.63 -0.03
N TYR A 84 13.05 -5.60 -0.97
CA TYR A 84 12.72 -6.74 -1.81
C TYR A 84 13.95 -7.27 -2.57
N LEU A 85 14.84 -6.39 -3.05
CA LEU A 85 16.04 -6.79 -3.78
C LEU A 85 17.20 -7.23 -2.86
N ASN A 86 17.34 -6.61 -1.69
CA ASN A 86 18.42 -6.90 -0.74
C ASN A 86 18.12 -8.07 0.20
N CYS A 87 16.88 -8.57 0.26
CA CYS A 87 16.51 -9.72 1.11
C CYS A 87 17.30 -10.96 0.67
N VAL A 88 18.45 -11.18 1.32
CA VAL A 88 19.17 -12.44 1.34
C VAL A 88 18.23 -13.48 1.91
N GLU A 89 17.97 -14.51 1.12
CA GLU A 89 17.43 -15.82 1.49
C GLU A 89 16.92 -15.91 2.93
N TYR A 90 15.60 -15.69 3.11
CA TYR A 90 14.96 -16.05 4.36
C TYR A 90 15.09 -17.56 4.51
N LYS A 91 16.05 -18.01 5.33
CA LYS A 91 15.96 -19.34 5.93
C LYS A 91 14.60 -19.36 6.62
N ARG A 92 13.71 -20.24 6.14
CA ARG A 92 12.28 -20.34 6.46
C ARG A 92 12.13 -20.56 7.97
N ILE A 93 12.19 -19.49 8.77
CA ILE A 93 11.87 -19.54 10.19
C ILE A 93 10.38 -19.28 10.27
N PRO A 94 9.57 -20.29 10.64
CA PRO A 94 8.13 -20.11 10.77
C PRO A 94 7.89 -19.09 11.89
N SER A 95 6.91 -18.20 11.69
CA SER A 95 6.36 -17.27 12.70
C SER A 95 7.20 -16.04 13.09
N LYS A 96 7.59 -15.21 12.11
CA LYS A 96 7.88 -13.77 12.38
C LYS A 96 6.67 -12.85 12.22
N ILE A 97 5.58 -13.31 11.61
CA ILE A 97 4.36 -12.50 11.44
C ILE A 97 3.70 -12.16 12.79
N LEU A 98 3.90 -12.98 13.84
CA LEU A 98 3.28 -12.75 15.15
C LEU A 98 4.07 -11.83 16.10
N THR A 99 5.34 -11.53 15.81
CA THR A 99 6.21 -10.68 16.66
C THR A 99 6.92 -9.56 15.90
N TYR A 100 6.65 -9.38 14.60
CA TYR A 100 7.11 -8.21 13.87
C TYR A 100 6.36 -6.98 14.37
N GLN A 101 7.04 -6.16 15.17
CA GLN A 101 6.57 -4.84 15.56
C GLN A 101 6.68 -3.91 14.34
N ALA A 102 5.76 -4.09 13.39
CA ALA A 102 5.66 -3.32 12.14
C ALA A 102 5.58 -1.80 12.38
N ALA A 103 5.24 -1.39 13.60
CA ALA A 103 5.16 0.00 14.03
C ALA A 103 6.47 0.79 13.88
N ASP A 104 7.64 0.14 13.91
CA ASP A 104 8.94 0.83 13.83
C ASP A 104 9.56 0.79 12.43
N ASP A 105 8.94 0.12 11.44
CA ASP A 105 9.47 0.12 10.07
C ASP A 105 9.22 1.49 9.40
N PRO A 106 10.27 2.24 9.01
CA PRO A 106 10.09 3.50 8.30
C PRO A 106 9.29 3.34 6.99
N VAL A 107 9.36 2.16 6.35
CA VAL A 107 8.62 1.87 5.12
C VAL A 107 7.12 1.75 5.41
N TYR A 108 6.74 1.05 6.48
CA TYR A 108 5.35 0.87 6.90
C TYR A 108 4.72 2.21 7.29
N ASN A 109 5.40 2.98 8.13
CA ASN A 109 4.93 4.29 8.57
C ASN A 109 4.73 5.27 7.40
N GLY A 110 5.54 5.14 6.34
CA GLY A 110 5.51 6.08 5.24
C GLY A 110 4.23 6.01 4.38
N TYR A 111 3.77 4.81 3.99
CA TYR A 111 2.51 4.68 3.25
C TYR A 111 1.29 4.62 4.17
N ARG A 112 1.45 4.17 5.43
CA ARG A 112 0.37 4.14 6.42
C ARG A 112 -0.22 5.52 6.67
N SER A 113 0.62 6.55 6.74
CA SER A 113 0.15 7.93 6.95
C SER A 113 -0.81 8.40 5.86
N ALA A 114 -0.60 7.98 4.60
CA ALA A 114 -1.47 8.32 3.47
C ALA A 114 -2.75 7.46 3.42
N VAL A 115 -2.69 6.23 3.94
CA VAL A 115 -3.86 5.34 4.00
C VAL A 115 -4.81 5.71 5.13
N GLU A 116 -4.27 6.03 6.31
CA GLU A 116 -5.06 6.35 7.50
C GLU A 116 -5.49 7.83 7.56
N SER A 117 -4.98 8.71 6.69
CA SER A 117 -5.29 10.15 6.72
C SER A 117 -6.73 10.51 6.34
N THR A 118 -7.55 9.58 5.84
CA THR A 118 -8.90 9.86 5.31
C THR A 118 -9.78 10.63 6.30
N SER A 119 -9.88 10.17 7.55
CA SER A 119 -10.73 10.81 8.56
C SER A 119 -10.19 12.18 9.00
N GLN A 120 -8.87 12.31 9.03
CA GLN A 120 -8.19 13.57 9.34
C GLN A 120 -8.41 14.60 8.21
N GLU A 121 -8.29 14.17 6.96
CA GLU A 121 -8.52 15.00 5.77
C GLU A 121 -9.96 15.51 5.68
N GLU A 122 -10.95 14.64 5.92
CA GLU A 122 -12.36 15.02 5.93
C GLU A 122 -12.67 16.05 7.02
N ALA A 123 -12.12 15.84 8.23
CA ALA A 123 -12.25 16.79 9.32
C ALA A 123 -11.63 18.15 8.95
N LEU A 124 -10.40 18.16 8.43
CA LEU A 124 -9.70 19.38 8.04
C LEU A 124 -10.44 20.13 6.93
N VAL A 125 -10.96 19.45 5.90
CA VAL A 125 -11.77 20.09 4.85
C VAL A 125 -13.04 20.72 5.41
N ALA A 126 -13.72 20.04 6.33
CA ALA A 126 -14.96 20.56 6.92
C ALA A 126 -14.73 21.91 7.63
N PHE A 127 -13.56 22.09 8.26
CA PHE A 127 -13.17 23.37 8.86
C PHE A 127 -12.65 24.36 7.81
N ALA A 128 -11.81 23.92 6.88
CA ALA A 128 -11.13 24.78 5.90
C ALA A 128 -12.10 25.52 4.95
N ILE A 129 -13.27 24.95 4.65
CA ILE A 129 -14.29 25.59 3.80
C ILE A 129 -14.79 26.93 4.38
N TRP A 130 -14.74 27.10 5.69
CA TRP A 130 -15.20 28.31 6.38
C TRP A 130 -14.11 29.37 6.56
N GLU A 131 -12.88 29.08 6.14
CA GLU A 131 -11.76 29.99 6.36
C GLU A 131 -11.86 31.22 5.43
N PRO A 132 -11.68 32.44 5.97
CA PRO A 132 -11.51 33.61 5.14
C PRO A 132 -10.21 33.50 4.32
N PRO A 133 -10.08 34.27 3.22
CA PRO A 133 -8.84 34.33 2.45
C PRO A 133 -7.67 34.77 3.35
N HIS A 134 -6.59 33.99 3.37
CA HIS A 134 -5.45 34.23 4.23
C HIS A 134 -4.14 33.74 3.58
N GLY A 135 -3.01 34.35 3.97
CA GLY A 135 -1.68 33.94 3.52
C GLY A 135 -1.56 33.72 2.00
N PRO A 136 -1.14 32.51 1.55
CA PRO A 136 -1.09 32.17 0.12
C PRO A 136 -2.46 31.87 -0.50
N TYR A 137 -3.48 31.54 0.31
CA TYR A 137 -4.84 31.18 -0.11
C TYR A 137 -5.75 32.41 -0.26
N LYS A 138 -5.51 33.21 -1.31
CA LYS A 138 -6.15 34.53 -1.47
C LYS A 138 -7.56 34.52 -2.11
N MET A 139 -8.20 33.36 -2.24
CA MET A 139 -9.50 33.21 -2.91
C MET A 139 -10.65 33.07 -1.93
N ILE A 140 -11.75 33.79 -2.17
CA ILE A 140 -13.02 33.58 -1.48
C ILE A 140 -13.60 32.25 -2.02
N LYS A 141 -13.67 31.23 -1.17
CA LYS A 141 -13.93 29.80 -1.50
C LYS A 141 -12.78 29.13 -2.25
N TYR A 142 -11.71 28.85 -1.51
CA TYR A 142 -10.59 28.06 -2.01
C TYR A 142 -10.97 26.57 -2.20
N PRO A 143 -10.42 25.84 -3.20
CA PRO A 143 -10.88 24.50 -3.56
C PRO A 143 -10.30 23.38 -2.67
N TRP A 144 -10.58 23.42 -1.37
CA TRP A 144 -10.08 22.41 -0.41
C TRP A 144 -10.51 20.97 -0.73
N LYS A 145 -11.66 20.78 -1.39
CA LYS A 145 -12.13 19.45 -1.84
C LYS A 145 -11.19 18.80 -2.86
N ASN A 146 -10.51 19.60 -3.67
CA ASN A 146 -9.56 19.10 -4.65
C ASN A 146 -8.29 18.54 -4.00
N TYR A 147 -7.89 19.03 -2.81
CA TYR A 147 -6.80 18.43 -2.05
C TYR A 147 -7.13 17.00 -1.61
N VAL A 148 -8.38 16.75 -1.17
CA VAL A 148 -8.85 15.39 -0.82
C VAL A 148 -8.97 14.50 -2.05
N LYS A 149 -9.34 15.06 -3.20
CA LYS A 149 -9.34 14.30 -4.46
C LYS A 149 -7.92 13.83 -4.83
N VAL A 150 -6.94 14.72 -4.77
CA VAL A 150 -5.52 14.39 -4.99
C VAL A 150 -5.02 13.36 -3.97
N SER A 151 -5.33 13.56 -2.68
CA SER A 151 -4.95 12.59 -1.64
C SER A 151 -5.63 11.23 -1.85
N GLY A 152 -6.88 11.22 -2.32
CA GLY A 152 -7.59 10.00 -2.70
C GLY A 152 -6.89 9.23 -3.82
N ALA A 153 -6.44 9.91 -4.88
CA ALA A 153 -5.65 9.29 -5.95
C ALA A 153 -4.31 8.75 -5.43
N LEU A 154 -3.61 9.51 -4.57
CA LEU A 154 -2.39 9.06 -3.91
C LEU A 154 -2.62 7.82 -3.04
N ARG A 155 -3.77 7.71 -2.36
CA ARG A 155 -4.11 6.57 -1.51
C ARG A 155 -4.23 5.27 -2.30
N TYR A 156 -4.81 5.32 -3.50
CA TYR A 156 -4.85 4.16 -4.39
C TYR A 156 -3.45 3.71 -4.84
N CYS A 157 -2.49 4.64 -4.94
CA CYS A 157 -1.09 4.31 -5.14
C CYS A 157 -0.46 3.72 -3.85
N ALA A 158 -0.78 4.28 -2.69
CA ALA A 158 -0.30 3.78 -1.40
C ALA A 158 -0.78 2.35 -1.09
N PHE A 159 -1.98 1.95 -1.52
CA PHE A 159 -2.44 0.55 -1.42
C PHE A 159 -1.57 -0.42 -2.21
N MET A 160 -1.02 0.01 -3.37
CA MET A 160 -0.07 -0.81 -4.12
C MET A 160 1.25 -0.93 -3.40
N VAL A 161 1.74 0.17 -2.81
CA VAL A 161 2.95 0.13 -1.97
C VAL A 161 2.77 -0.77 -0.74
N MET A 162 1.58 -0.76 -0.13
CA MET A 162 1.22 -1.67 0.97
C MET A 162 1.23 -3.14 0.50
N ALA A 163 0.68 -3.43 -0.68
CA ALA A 163 0.73 -4.76 -1.26
C ALA A 163 2.17 -5.21 -1.57
N LEU A 164 3.00 -4.31 -2.12
CA LEU A 164 4.43 -4.55 -2.34
C LEU A 164 5.17 -4.82 -1.02
N HIS A 165 4.86 -4.08 0.05
CA HIS A 165 5.41 -4.34 1.39
C HIS A 165 4.96 -5.70 1.92
N GLY A 166 3.71 -6.10 1.66
CA GLY A 166 3.23 -7.46 1.94
C GLY A 166 4.06 -8.54 1.24
N CYS A 167 4.42 -8.35 -0.02
CA CYS A 167 5.32 -9.26 -0.74
C CYS A 167 6.75 -9.30 -0.17
N VAL A 168 7.22 -8.20 0.45
CA VAL A 168 8.51 -8.15 1.15
C VAL A 168 8.48 -8.96 2.45
N LEU A 169 7.36 -8.94 3.15
CA LEU A 169 7.14 -9.65 4.43
C LEU A 169 6.61 -11.09 4.26
N SER A 170 6.30 -11.50 3.02
CA SER A 170 5.75 -12.83 2.71
C SER A 170 6.74 -13.94 3.07
N GLU A 171 6.23 -15.02 3.67
CA GLU A 171 6.99 -16.24 3.95
C GLU A 171 7.36 -17.00 2.66
N ILE A 172 6.50 -16.91 1.64
CA ILE A 172 6.74 -17.48 0.31
C ILE A 172 7.22 -16.34 -0.59
N GLN A 173 8.53 -16.25 -0.77
CA GLN A 173 9.20 -15.24 -1.60
C GLN A 173 10.05 -15.91 -2.68
N ALA A 174 10.15 -15.27 -3.84
CA ALA A 174 11.01 -15.73 -4.92
C ALA A 174 12.49 -15.84 -4.47
N PRO A 175 13.22 -16.87 -4.95
CA PRO A 175 14.66 -16.99 -4.73
C PRO A 175 15.42 -15.72 -5.12
N ALA A 176 16.48 -15.40 -4.39
CA ALA A 176 17.26 -14.17 -4.59
C ALA A 176 17.82 -14.07 -6.02
N GLU A 177 18.21 -15.21 -6.59
CA GLU A 177 18.71 -15.33 -7.97
C GLU A 177 17.68 -14.84 -9.00
N ARG A 178 16.41 -15.27 -8.87
CA ARG A 178 15.33 -14.84 -9.76
C ARG A 178 15.02 -13.36 -9.59
N ARG A 179 15.05 -12.84 -8.36
CA ARG A 179 14.89 -11.39 -8.08
C ARG A 179 16.00 -10.55 -8.69
N GLN A 180 17.25 -11.01 -8.60
CA GLN A 180 18.42 -10.31 -9.11
C GLN A 180 18.38 -10.14 -10.63
N VAL A 181 17.75 -11.07 -11.37
CA VAL A 181 17.54 -10.94 -12.82
C VAL A 181 16.78 -9.66 -13.15
N PHE A 182 15.79 -9.25 -12.35
CA PHE A 182 14.94 -8.07 -12.58
C PHE A 182 15.37 -6.83 -11.78
N ARG A 183 16.52 -6.88 -11.10
CA ARG A 183 16.97 -5.82 -10.18
C ARG A 183 16.96 -4.43 -10.81
N ASN A 184 17.58 -4.30 -11.97
CA ASN A 184 17.79 -3.00 -12.60
C ASN A 184 16.45 -2.38 -13.00
N GLU A 185 15.55 -3.18 -13.56
CA GLU A 185 14.25 -2.73 -14.05
C GLU A 185 13.30 -2.42 -12.90
N LEU A 186 13.23 -3.27 -11.87
CA LEU A 186 12.46 -3.00 -10.66
C LEU A 186 12.94 -1.73 -9.96
N GLN A 187 14.26 -1.55 -9.84
CA GLN A 187 14.84 -0.36 -9.23
C GLN A 187 14.60 0.90 -10.08
N ARG A 188 14.71 0.81 -11.41
CA ARG A 188 14.44 1.94 -12.32
C ARG A 188 12.98 2.38 -12.23
N VAL A 189 12.02 1.44 -12.26
CA VAL A 189 10.58 1.77 -12.11
C VAL A 189 10.29 2.37 -10.73
N GLY A 190 10.87 1.80 -9.67
CA GLY A 190 10.72 2.31 -8.32
C GLY A 190 11.24 3.74 -8.14
N THR A 191 12.44 4.01 -8.62
CA THR A 191 13.09 5.33 -8.53
C THR A 191 12.39 6.37 -9.40
N ALA A 192 11.99 6.02 -10.62
CA ALA A 192 11.20 6.89 -11.50
C ALA A 192 9.82 7.20 -10.90
N GLY A 193 9.10 6.19 -10.40
CA GLY A 193 7.81 6.38 -9.74
C GLY A 193 7.90 7.22 -8.46
N ALA A 194 8.93 7.01 -7.65
CA ALA A 194 9.18 7.82 -6.46
C ALA A 194 9.59 9.26 -6.80
N LYS A 195 10.32 9.47 -7.91
CA LYS A 195 10.65 10.80 -8.43
C LYS A 195 9.39 11.57 -8.81
N VAL A 196 8.45 10.95 -9.54
CA VAL A 196 7.15 11.55 -9.90
C VAL A 196 6.37 11.97 -8.64
N LEU A 197 6.22 11.07 -7.67
CA LEU A 197 5.51 11.39 -6.42
C LEU A 197 6.19 12.53 -5.64
N ARG A 198 7.54 12.55 -5.58
CA ARG A 198 8.28 13.64 -4.92
C ARG A 198 8.12 14.96 -5.64
N GLU A 199 8.16 14.96 -6.96
CA GLU A 199 7.97 16.17 -7.76
C GLU A 199 6.57 16.75 -7.56
N ILE A 200 5.53 15.91 -7.63
CA ILE A 200 4.15 16.33 -7.33
C ILE A 200 4.04 16.85 -5.90
N GLY A 201 4.61 16.16 -4.92
CA GLY A 201 4.61 16.60 -3.51
C GLY A 201 5.26 17.96 -3.30
N GLU A 202 6.41 18.21 -3.94
CA GLU A 202 7.11 19.49 -3.90
C GLU A 202 6.32 20.61 -4.62
N LYS A 203 5.64 20.28 -5.72
CA LYS A 203 4.78 21.22 -6.46
C LYS A 203 3.51 21.56 -5.69
N VAL A 204 2.89 20.60 -5.00
CA VAL A 204 1.81 20.85 -4.03
C VAL A 204 2.31 21.81 -2.98
N LYS A 205 3.44 21.51 -2.33
CA LYS A 205 4.03 22.31 -1.24
C LYS A 205 4.34 23.75 -1.66
N LYS A 206 4.79 23.97 -2.89
CA LYS A 206 5.13 25.29 -3.44
C LYS A 206 3.94 26.01 -4.07
N MET A 207 2.81 25.33 -4.27
CA MET A 207 1.65 25.79 -5.04
C MET A 207 2.03 26.25 -6.45
N GLU A 208 2.78 25.40 -7.15
CA GLU A 208 3.23 25.60 -8.53
C GLU A 208 2.58 24.57 -9.44
N LYS A 209 2.24 24.95 -10.67
CA LYS A 209 1.76 24.01 -11.69
C LYS A 209 2.87 23.09 -12.17
N LEU A 210 2.47 21.98 -12.79
CA LEU A 210 3.40 21.13 -13.55
C LEU A 210 3.97 21.93 -14.73
N GLY A 211 5.23 21.63 -15.09
CA GLY A 211 5.85 22.18 -16.30
C GLY A 211 5.27 21.55 -17.55
N SER A 212 5.68 22.06 -18.72
CA SER A 212 5.31 21.48 -20.02
C SER A 212 5.94 20.10 -20.29
N VAL A 213 6.84 19.63 -19.42
CA VAL A 213 7.52 18.35 -19.55
C VAL A 213 6.63 17.28 -18.93
N ASP A 214 6.32 16.24 -19.70
CA ASP A 214 5.59 15.07 -19.23
C ASP A 214 6.44 14.32 -18.18
N ILE A 215 6.04 14.45 -16.91
CA ILE A 215 6.71 13.81 -15.78
C ILE A 215 6.52 12.28 -15.80
N LEU A 216 5.49 11.77 -16.50
CA LEU A 216 5.18 10.34 -16.56
C LEU A 216 5.98 9.60 -17.62
N PHE A 217 6.59 10.31 -18.58
CA PHE A 217 7.34 9.70 -19.67
C PHE A 217 8.43 8.73 -19.17
N GLU A 218 9.25 9.17 -18.21
CA GLU A 218 10.36 8.37 -17.66
C GLU A 218 9.87 7.10 -16.95
N VAL A 219 8.76 7.19 -16.21
CA VAL A 219 8.22 6.05 -15.46
C VAL A 219 7.48 5.08 -16.38
N HIS A 220 6.79 5.56 -17.41
CA HIS A 220 6.15 4.73 -18.43
C HIS A 220 7.19 3.97 -19.26
N GLU A 221 8.27 4.63 -19.67
CA GLU A 221 9.39 3.99 -20.37
C GLU A 221 10.03 2.89 -19.51
N ALA A 222 10.31 3.18 -18.24
CA ALA A 222 10.84 2.19 -17.31
C ALA A 222 9.89 0.99 -17.11
N ALA A 223 8.58 1.24 -17.03
CA ALA A 223 7.58 0.18 -16.89
C ALA A 223 7.48 -0.69 -18.15
N GLU A 224 7.58 -0.09 -19.34
CA GLU A 224 7.60 -0.83 -20.61
C GLU A 224 8.83 -1.73 -20.71
N GLU A 225 10.01 -1.24 -20.31
CA GLU A 225 11.22 -2.05 -20.25
C GLU A 225 11.09 -3.22 -19.25
N LEU A 226 10.49 -2.97 -18.09
CA LEU A 226 10.20 -4.02 -17.11
C LEU A 226 9.28 -5.09 -17.71
N GLN A 227 8.19 -4.69 -18.38
CA GLN A 227 7.28 -5.61 -19.05
C GLN A 227 7.98 -6.42 -20.14
N LYS A 228 8.76 -5.77 -21.02
CA LYS A 228 9.56 -6.46 -22.05
C LYS A 228 10.51 -7.49 -21.45
N LYS A 229 11.11 -7.19 -20.29
CA LYS A 229 11.98 -8.14 -19.60
C LYS A 229 11.20 -9.30 -19.00
N VAL A 230 10.02 -9.04 -18.43
CA VAL A 230 9.10 -10.08 -17.95
C VAL A 230 8.73 -11.02 -19.09
N ASP A 231 8.38 -10.50 -20.26
CA ASP A 231 8.02 -11.31 -21.43
C ASP A 231 9.20 -12.17 -21.90
N ARG A 232 10.40 -11.58 -22.01
CA ARG A 232 11.63 -12.28 -22.42
C ARG A 232 12.08 -13.34 -21.42
N LYS A 233 11.80 -13.14 -20.14
CA LYS A 233 12.17 -14.02 -19.03
C LYS A 233 10.97 -14.75 -18.44
N SER A 234 9.89 -14.90 -19.22
CA SER A 234 8.64 -15.53 -18.82
C SER A 234 8.84 -16.96 -18.27
N TYR A 235 9.82 -17.68 -18.81
CA TYR A 235 10.24 -19.00 -18.35
C TYR A 235 10.72 -19.06 -16.88
N LEU A 236 11.07 -17.92 -16.25
CA LEU A 236 11.44 -17.88 -14.82
C LEU A 236 10.23 -17.90 -13.88
N PHE A 237 9.03 -17.59 -14.40
CA PHE A 237 7.79 -17.56 -13.64
C PHE A 237 7.01 -18.87 -13.71
N VAL A 238 7.33 -19.75 -14.65
CA VAL A 238 6.61 -20.99 -14.92
C VAL A 238 7.57 -22.16 -14.84
N ASN A 239 7.26 -23.17 -14.01
CA ASN A 239 8.04 -24.40 -14.00
C ASN A 239 7.73 -25.20 -15.27
N ALA A 240 8.71 -25.26 -16.19
CA ALA A 240 8.58 -25.96 -17.47
C ALA A 240 8.43 -27.48 -17.30
N GLU A 241 8.88 -28.04 -16.18
CA GLU A 241 8.83 -29.49 -15.89
C GLU A 241 7.39 -29.97 -15.61
N ASN A 242 6.51 -29.05 -15.19
CA ASN A 242 5.11 -29.34 -14.88
C ASN A 242 4.15 -28.99 -16.03
N TRP A 243 4.66 -28.69 -17.24
CA TRP A 243 3.80 -28.48 -18.40
C TRP A 243 3.16 -29.80 -18.83
N GLU A 244 1.83 -29.90 -18.70
CA GLU A 244 1.04 -31.06 -19.15
C GLU A 244 1.24 -31.40 -20.65
N ILE A 245 1.75 -30.44 -21.43
CA ILE A 245 2.03 -30.58 -22.87
C ILE A 245 3.39 -31.27 -23.12
N GLY A 246 4.25 -31.38 -22.10
CA GLY A 246 5.64 -31.83 -22.21
C GLY A 246 6.01 -33.04 -21.36
N SER A 247 5.05 -33.70 -20.68
CA SER A 247 5.28 -34.96 -19.98
C SER A 247 5.76 -36.02 -20.98
N ARG A 248 7.08 -36.12 -21.17
CA ARG A 248 7.68 -37.24 -21.88
C ARG A 248 7.27 -38.49 -21.10
N PRO A 249 6.69 -39.51 -21.75
CA PRO A 249 6.51 -40.78 -21.09
C PRO A 249 7.88 -41.23 -20.61
N THR A 250 8.04 -41.38 -19.30
CA THR A 250 9.19 -42.07 -18.73
C THR A 250 9.19 -43.44 -19.39
N VAL A 251 10.08 -43.66 -20.34
CA VAL A 251 10.28 -44.97 -20.95
C VAL A 251 10.78 -45.84 -19.80
N VAL A 252 9.87 -46.63 -19.25
CA VAL A 252 10.23 -47.74 -18.39
C VAL A 252 10.98 -48.70 -19.30
N ASP A 253 12.30 -48.77 -19.14
CA ASP A 253 13.15 -49.70 -19.87
C ASP A 253 12.73 -51.13 -19.53
N ILE A 254 11.94 -51.74 -20.42
CA ILE A 254 11.77 -53.18 -20.50
C ILE A 254 12.85 -53.69 -21.48
N PRO A 255 13.77 -54.58 -21.05
CA PRO A 255 14.84 -55.06 -21.93
C PRO A 255 14.30 -55.75 -23.19
N GLN A 256 14.81 -55.32 -24.34
CA GLN A 256 14.51 -55.83 -25.68
C GLN A 256 14.86 -57.31 -25.85
N GLU A 257 13.95 -58.07 -26.45
CA GLU A 257 14.28 -59.27 -27.21
C GLU A 257 13.95 -59.09 -28.70
N LEU A 258 14.79 -59.72 -29.51
CA LEU A 258 15.16 -59.48 -30.91
C LEU A 258 14.14 -60.08 -31.91
N GLY A 259 13.92 -59.46 -33.08
CA GLY A 259 13.23 -60.12 -34.21
C GLY A 259 12.90 -59.30 -35.48
N SER A 260 13.89 -59.18 -36.38
CA SER A 260 13.89 -59.18 -37.88
C SER A 260 12.81 -58.52 -38.77
N MET A 261 13.30 -57.68 -39.72
CA MET A 261 13.06 -57.55 -41.20
C MET A 261 11.61 -57.55 -41.75
N ASP A 262 11.18 -56.83 -42.79
CA ASP A 262 11.67 -55.81 -43.74
C ASP A 262 10.39 -55.30 -44.48
N ASP A 263 10.40 -54.08 -45.04
CA ASP A 263 9.87 -53.67 -46.36
C ASP A 263 9.25 -52.25 -46.47
N ASP A 264 9.86 -51.51 -47.41
CA ASP A 264 9.46 -50.38 -48.26
C ASP A 264 8.01 -49.82 -48.21
N ARG A 265 7.89 -48.49 -47.99
CA ARG A 265 7.55 -47.51 -49.06
C ARG A 265 7.38 -46.07 -48.56
N ASN A 266 7.91 -45.17 -49.37
CA ASN A 266 7.89 -43.71 -49.30
C ASN A 266 6.46 -43.11 -49.27
N SER A 267 6.16 -42.23 -48.30
CA SER A 267 5.14 -41.16 -48.45
C SER A 267 5.30 -40.08 -47.37
N PHE A 268 5.40 -38.84 -47.85
CA PHE A 268 5.40 -37.60 -47.08
C PHE A 268 4.30 -37.59 -45.99
N GLN A 269 4.69 -37.44 -44.72
CA GLN A 269 3.75 -37.15 -43.64
C GLN A 269 4.07 -35.79 -43.01
N HIS A 270 3.20 -34.85 -43.36
CA HIS A 270 2.97 -33.56 -42.75
C HIS A 270 3.23 -33.55 -41.23
N HIS A 271 3.98 -32.54 -40.80
CA HIS A 271 3.94 -32.04 -39.43
C HIS A 271 2.49 -31.61 -39.11
N ARG A 272 1.71 -32.53 -38.54
CA ARG A 272 0.37 -32.25 -38.03
C ARG A 272 0.53 -31.77 -36.60
N SER A 273 0.51 -30.45 -36.44
CA SER A 273 0.35 -29.77 -35.17
C SER A 273 -0.91 -30.31 -34.46
N LEU A 274 -0.74 -30.94 -33.30
CA LEU A 274 -1.84 -31.41 -32.44
C LEU A 274 -2.28 -30.26 -31.52
N SER A 275 -2.86 -29.21 -32.11
CA SER A 275 -3.46 -28.09 -31.37
C SER A 275 -4.93 -27.91 -31.74
N GLU A 276 -5.73 -28.95 -31.50
CA GLU A 276 -7.19 -28.83 -31.45
C GLU A 276 -7.68 -29.25 -30.06
N THR A 277 -7.78 -28.28 -29.16
CA THR A 277 -8.62 -28.39 -27.96
C THR A 277 -10.08 -28.26 -28.40
N VAL A 278 -10.74 -29.37 -28.70
CA VAL A 278 -12.20 -29.43 -28.72
C VAL A 278 -12.66 -29.47 -27.26
N ILE A 279 -13.17 -28.34 -26.78
CA ILE A 279 -13.91 -28.29 -25.51
C ILE A 279 -15.28 -28.90 -25.80
N ASP A 280 -15.45 -30.17 -25.44
CA ASP A 280 -16.75 -30.85 -25.54
C ASP A 280 -17.62 -30.43 -24.34
N ILE A 281 -18.61 -29.57 -24.59
CA ILE A 281 -19.49 -28.97 -23.57
C ILE A 281 -20.68 -29.90 -23.22
N ASP A 282 -20.74 -31.12 -23.73
CA ASP A 282 -21.93 -31.98 -23.61
C ASP A 282 -21.88 -33.13 -22.59
N SER A 283 -20.91 -33.17 -21.67
CA SER A 283 -20.89 -34.18 -20.58
C SER A 283 -21.23 -33.58 -19.20
N ILE A 284 -22.34 -32.86 -19.08
CA ILE A 284 -23.05 -32.68 -17.80
C ILE A 284 -24.30 -33.54 -17.83
N ASN A 285 -24.18 -34.80 -17.43
CA ASN A 285 -25.33 -35.65 -17.17
C ASN A 285 -25.63 -35.67 -15.68
N ILE A 286 -26.65 -34.89 -15.29
CA ILE A 286 -27.25 -34.86 -13.96
C ILE A 286 -27.94 -36.21 -13.74
N SER A 287 -27.37 -37.06 -12.88
CA SER A 287 -28.07 -38.25 -12.37
C SER A 287 -28.61 -37.98 -10.97
N ARG A 288 -29.90 -37.65 -10.92
CA ARG A 288 -30.76 -37.71 -9.74
C ARG A 288 -31.32 -39.14 -9.64
N SER A 289 -31.07 -39.85 -8.54
CA SER A 289 -31.97 -40.94 -8.09
C SER A 289 -32.21 -40.86 -6.57
N TRP A 290 -33.39 -40.37 -6.20
CA TRP A 290 -34.21 -40.76 -5.03
C TRP A 290 -34.86 -42.13 -5.36
N ASP A 291 -35.32 -43.02 -4.47
CA ASP A 291 -35.55 -43.12 -3.02
C ASP A 291 -35.98 -44.59 -2.74
N ASN A 292 -35.86 -45.05 -1.47
CA ASN A 292 -36.85 -45.90 -0.73
C ASN A 292 -36.25 -46.31 0.64
N ARG A 293 -36.44 -45.55 1.73
CA ARG A 293 -37.49 -45.64 2.79
C ARG A 293 -37.62 -47.02 3.46
N THR A 294 -37.62 -47.14 4.80
CA THR A 294 -38.81 -46.89 5.65
C THR A 294 -38.45 -46.60 7.13
N PHE A 295 -39.23 -45.70 7.74
CA PHE A 295 -39.25 -45.27 9.14
C PHE A 295 -39.82 -46.33 10.10
N ASN A 296 -39.46 -46.27 11.39
CA ASN A 296 -40.42 -46.36 12.51
C ASN A 296 -39.91 -45.62 13.75
N VAL A 297 -40.86 -44.96 14.42
CA VAL A 297 -40.73 -44.00 15.54
C VAL A 297 -41.04 -44.68 16.88
N ALA A 298 -40.28 -44.33 17.93
CA ALA A 298 -40.65 -44.18 19.35
C ALA A 298 -39.37 -44.21 20.22
N SER A 299 -39.20 -43.59 21.38
CA SER A 299 -39.77 -42.43 22.06
C SER A 299 -38.83 -42.15 23.26
N ASN A 300 -38.77 -40.88 23.66
CA ASN A 300 -38.52 -40.37 25.02
C ASN A 300 -37.09 -40.31 25.63
N ASN A 301 -36.65 -39.05 25.77
CA ASN A 301 -36.43 -38.29 27.01
C ASN A 301 -35.10 -38.34 27.79
N ASN A 302 -34.52 -37.13 27.84
CA ASN A 302 -33.98 -36.39 29.01
C ASN A 302 -32.57 -36.71 29.55
N GLN A 303 -31.71 -35.69 29.38
CA GLN A 303 -30.64 -35.24 30.29
C GLN A 303 -31.11 -35.19 31.78
N PRO A 304 -30.24 -35.10 32.82
CA PRO A 304 -28.98 -34.34 32.82
C PRO A 304 -27.83 -34.84 33.74
N ALA A 305 -26.74 -34.07 33.69
CA ALA A 305 -25.78 -33.76 34.77
C ALA A 305 -24.81 -34.86 35.24
N GLY A 306 -23.54 -34.49 35.23
CA GLY A 306 -22.40 -35.37 35.49
C GLY A 306 -21.87 -35.29 36.92
N VAL A 307 -20.89 -36.16 37.19
CA VAL A 307 -20.00 -36.13 38.36
C VAL A 307 -18.73 -36.94 37.99
N THR A 308 -17.56 -36.31 38.11
CA THR A 308 -16.24 -36.94 38.37
C THR A 308 -16.11 -37.00 39.91
N PRO A 309 -15.46 -38.00 40.59
CA PRO A 309 -14.08 -38.39 40.33
C PRO A 309 -13.63 -39.85 40.71
N GLU A 310 -12.33 -40.04 40.47
CA GLU A 310 -11.37 -41.12 40.73
C GLU A 310 -11.57 -42.13 41.88
N ASN A 311 -11.05 -43.35 41.65
CA ASN A 311 -10.14 -44.15 42.50
C ASN A 311 -9.53 -45.24 41.60
N GLY A 312 -8.20 -45.27 41.34
CA GLY A 312 -7.19 -46.10 42.06
C GLY A 312 -7.39 -47.61 41.77
N VAL A 313 -6.47 -48.48 41.35
CA VAL A 313 -5.00 -48.63 41.40
C VAL A 313 -4.73 -49.80 40.41
N GLU A 314 -3.70 -49.80 39.56
CA GLU A 314 -2.48 -50.62 39.79
C GLU A 314 -1.41 -50.30 38.73
N LYS A 315 -0.23 -49.87 39.22
CA LYS A 315 1.04 -50.06 38.53
C LYS A 315 1.65 -51.39 39.01
N PRO A 316 2.48 -52.02 38.18
CA PRO A 316 3.84 -52.25 38.67
C PRO A 316 4.94 -51.65 37.77
N LYS A 317 6.03 -51.35 38.46
CA LYS A 317 7.25 -50.64 38.10
C LYS A 317 8.08 -51.24 36.94
N MET A 318 8.56 -50.31 36.12
CA MET A 318 9.94 -50.11 35.62
C MET A 318 10.81 -51.33 35.33
N ARG A 319 11.29 -51.38 34.08
CA ARG A 319 12.74 -51.44 33.82
C ARG A 319 13.08 -50.61 32.57
N THR A 320 13.84 -49.56 32.80
CA THR A 320 14.58 -48.83 31.77
C THR A 320 15.63 -49.77 31.18
N ALA A 321 15.53 -50.05 29.88
CA ALA A 321 16.66 -50.47 29.08
C ALA A 321 16.93 -49.33 28.09
N HIS A 322 17.98 -48.57 28.37
CA HIS A 322 18.57 -47.64 27.41
C HIS A 322 19.12 -48.48 26.25
N THR A 323 18.41 -48.51 25.13
CA THR A 323 18.98 -48.94 23.86
C THR A 323 19.55 -47.70 23.19
N LEU A 324 20.87 -47.68 23.04
CA LEU A 324 21.62 -46.70 22.26
C LEU A 324 21.04 -46.64 20.83
N PRO A 325 20.82 -45.45 20.23
CA PRO A 325 20.36 -45.38 18.85
C PRO A 325 21.44 -45.98 17.95
N LYS A 326 21.07 -46.94 17.13
CA LYS A 326 21.95 -47.43 16.07
C LYS A 326 22.15 -46.27 15.10
N ALA A 327 23.39 -46.08 14.65
CA ALA A 327 23.78 -45.00 13.74
C ALA A 327 22.94 -44.90 12.45
N ASN A 328 22.20 -45.96 12.09
CA ASN A 328 21.34 -46.00 10.91
C ASN A 328 19.95 -45.39 11.11
N ASP A 329 19.44 -45.24 12.34
CA ASP A 329 18.12 -44.63 12.58
C ASP A 329 18.23 -43.09 12.57
N VAL A 330 19.35 -42.53 13.01
CA VAL A 330 19.63 -41.08 12.90
C VAL A 330 19.85 -40.66 11.45
N LEU A 331 20.47 -41.51 10.63
CA LEU A 331 20.60 -41.27 9.19
C LEU A 331 19.25 -41.32 8.47
N LYS A 332 18.32 -42.18 8.90
CA LYS A 332 16.98 -42.23 8.33
C LYS A 332 16.10 -41.07 8.78
N GLU A 333 16.16 -40.65 10.04
CA GLU A 333 15.43 -39.45 10.49
C GLU A 333 15.98 -38.19 9.80
N VAL A 334 17.29 -38.10 9.57
CA VAL A 334 17.89 -37.00 8.79
C VAL A 334 17.55 -37.10 7.30
N GLU A 335 17.54 -38.29 6.69
CA GLU A 335 17.14 -38.48 5.29
C GLU A 335 15.62 -38.30 5.07
N GLU A 336 14.77 -38.64 6.05
CA GLU A 336 13.33 -38.40 6.02
C GLU A 336 13.02 -36.92 6.28
N GLU A 337 13.69 -36.25 7.22
CA GLU A 337 13.59 -34.80 7.39
C GLU A 337 14.14 -34.03 6.17
N GLU A 338 15.25 -34.45 5.57
CA GLU A 338 15.78 -33.85 4.34
C GLU A 338 14.87 -34.09 3.12
N ASN A 339 14.22 -35.27 3.01
CA ASN A 339 13.25 -35.54 1.95
C ASN A 339 11.93 -34.79 2.15
N GLU A 340 11.45 -34.63 3.39
CA GLU A 340 10.27 -33.82 3.71
C GLU A 340 10.55 -32.33 3.48
N GLU A 341 11.74 -31.83 3.84
CA GLU A 341 12.19 -30.47 3.53
C GLU A 341 12.36 -30.25 2.01
N GLU A 342 12.85 -31.26 1.26
CA GLU A 342 12.91 -31.21 -0.21
C GLU A 342 11.51 -31.24 -0.86
N GLU A 343 10.58 -32.08 -0.41
CA GLU A 343 9.20 -32.12 -0.92
C GLU A 343 8.43 -30.84 -0.57
N GLU A 344 8.61 -30.28 0.63
CA GLU A 344 8.07 -28.97 0.99
C GLU A 344 8.72 -27.82 0.20
N SER A 345 10.00 -27.94 -0.19
CA SER A 345 10.68 -26.96 -1.05
C SER A 345 10.12 -26.95 -2.47
N LYS A 346 9.79 -28.14 -3.01
CA LYS A 346 9.15 -28.32 -4.33
C LYS A 346 7.69 -27.86 -4.30
N THR A 347 6.98 -28.05 -3.19
CA THR A 347 5.55 -27.69 -3.04
C THR A 347 5.30 -26.20 -3.30
N TYR A 348 6.19 -25.32 -2.82
CA TYR A 348 6.03 -23.87 -2.97
C TYR A 348 6.84 -23.26 -4.11
N GLU A 349 7.52 -24.07 -4.94
CA GLU A 349 8.39 -23.54 -5.99
C GLU A 349 7.59 -22.68 -6.99
N SER A 350 6.45 -23.20 -7.46
CA SER A 350 5.54 -22.47 -8.35
C SER A 350 4.98 -21.21 -7.69
N ALA A 351 4.60 -21.28 -6.41
CA ALA A 351 4.09 -20.14 -5.66
C ALA A 351 5.17 -19.05 -5.45
N SER A 352 6.42 -19.47 -5.22
CA SER A 352 7.57 -18.56 -5.08
C SER A 352 7.86 -17.82 -6.39
N ALA A 353 7.77 -18.50 -7.53
CA ALA A 353 7.93 -17.90 -8.85
C ALA A 353 6.83 -16.87 -9.13
N LEU A 354 5.58 -17.23 -8.84
CA LEU A 354 4.43 -16.35 -8.97
C LEU A 354 4.50 -15.14 -8.05
N SER A 355 5.12 -15.25 -6.87
CA SER A 355 5.31 -14.10 -5.97
C SER A 355 6.12 -12.95 -6.61
N LEU A 356 7.10 -13.28 -7.47
CA LEU A 356 7.84 -12.28 -8.24
C LEU A 356 6.96 -11.65 -9.31
N ALA A 357 6.13 -12.46 -10.00
CA ALA A 357 5.17 -11.96 -10.98
C ALA A 357 4.14 -11.02 -10.33
N THR A 358 3.66 -11.36 -9.13
CA THR A 358 2.79 -10.49 -8.33
C THR A 358 3.50 -9.19 -8.00
N PHE A 359 4.75 -9.24 -7.51
CA PHE A 359 5.52 -8.03 -7.21
C PHE A 359 5.69 -7.12 -8.43
N THR A 360 6.07 -7.69 -9.59
CA THR A 360 6.23 -6.93 -10.84
C THR A 360 4.90 -6.35 -11.31
N SER A 361 3.81 -7.13 -11.24
CA SER A 361 2.47 -6.69 -11.65
C SER A 361 1.96 -5.55 -10.77
N LEU A 362 2.13 -5.65 -9.44
CA LEU A 362 1.78 -4.60 -8.50
C LEU A 362 2.56 -3.29 -8.79
N LEU A 363 3.82 -3.39 -9.19
CA LEU A 363 4.64 -2.23 -9.54
C LEU A 363 4.18 -1.58 -10.85
N ILE A 364 3.83 -2.36 -11.87
CA ILE A 364 3.29 -1.85 -13.14
C ILE A 364 1.92 -1.20 -12.92
N GLU A 365 1.06 -1.82 -12.12
CA GLU A 365 -0.25 -1.28 -11.74
C GLU A 365 -0.11 0.02 -10.93
N PHE A 366 0.91 0.14 -10.06
CA PHE A 366 1.25 1.40 -9.42
C PHE A 366 1.55 2.50 -10.44
N VAL A 367 2.36 2.20 -11.47
CA VAL A 367 2.68 3.16 -12.54
C VAL A 367 1.43 3.60 -13.29
N ALA A 368 0.55 2.66 -13.66
CA ALA A 368 -0.71 2.97 -14.34
C ALA A 368 -1.61 3.93 -13.52
N ARG A 369 -1.53 3.87 -12.18
CA ARG A 369 -2.32 4.74 -11.29
C ARG A 369 -1.72 6.12 -11.09
N LEU A 370 -0.44 6.34 -11.43
CA LEU A 370 0.17 7.67 -11.35
C LEU A 370 -0.54 8.66 -12.28
N GLN A 371 -1.10 8.21 -13.40
CA GLN A 371 -1.90 9.06 -14.29
C GLN A 371 -3.05 9.73 -13.53
N ASN A 372 -3.82 8.97 -12.75
CA ASN A 372 -4.94 9.52 -11.96
C ASN A 372 -4.48 10.56 -10.92
N VAL A 373 -3.26 10.41 -10.41
CA VAL A 373 -2.65 11.35 -9.46
C VAL A 373 -2.30 12.66 -10.18
N VAL A 374 -1.68 12.57 -11.36
CA VAL A 374 -1.34 13.71 -12.20
C VAL A 374 -2.60 14.46 -12.62
N ASP A 375 -3.61 13.78 -13.14
CA ASP A 375 -4.88 14.39 -13.57
C ASP A 375 -5.57 15.12 -12.40
N SER A 376 -5.59 14.49 -11.22
CA SER A 376 -6.18 15.10 -10.02
C SER A 376 -5.38 16.32 -9.56
N PHE A 377 -4.06 16.28 -9.68
CA PHE A 377 -3.17 17.40 -9.34
C PHE A 377 -3.35 18.56 -10.32
N GLU A 378 -3.42 18.30 -11.61
CA GLU A 378 -3.67 19.32 -12.64
C GLU A 378 -4.98 20.05 -12.37
N GLU A 379 -6.07 19.31 -12.14
CA GLU A 379 -7.36 19.88 -11.78
C GLU A 379 -7.29 20.75 -10.50
N LEU A 380 -6.56 20.29 -9.48
CA LEU A 380 -6.31 21.08 -8.27
C LEU A 380 -5.56 22.37 -8.61
N SER A 381 -4.48 22.28 -9.38
CA SER A 381 -3.60 23.39 -9.71
C SER A 381 -4.32 24.49 -10.50
N GLU A 382 -5.22 24.10 -11.42
CA GLU A 382 -6.05 25.01 -12.19
C GLU A 382 -7.09 25.71 -11.31
N LYS A 383 -7.85 24.94 -10.52
CA LYS A 383 -8.90 25.49 -9.65
C LYS A 383 -8.34 26.36 -8.54
N ALA A 384 -7.18 26.01 -8.01
CA ALA A 384 -6.49 26.73 -6.95
C ALA A 384 -5.64 27.91 -7.47
N LYS A 385 -5.51 28.06 -8.80
CA LYS A 385 -4.69 29.08 -9.46
C LYS A 385 -3.25 29.05 -8.97
N PHE A 386 -2.65 27.87 -8.97
CA PHE A 386 -1.22 27.70 -8.68
C PHE A 386 -0.38 28.55 -9.62
N LYS A 387 0.80 28.95 -9.12
CA LYS A 387 1.73 29.77 -9.89
C LYS A 387 2.27 28.97 -11.07
N GLU A 388 2.46 29.62 -12.20
CA GLU A 388 3.18 29.01 -13.31
C GLU A 388 4.61 28.67 -12.86
N PRO A 389 5.18 27.54 -13.31
CA PRO A 389 6.56 27.21 -13.03
C PRO A 389 7.45 28.31 -13.60
N VAL A 390 8.38 28.82 -12.80
CA VAL A 390 9.38 29.77 -13.29
C VAL A 390 10.32 29.01 -14.21
N ASP A 391 10.14 29.16 -15.52
CA ASP A 391 11.10 28.65 -16.50
C ASP A 391 12.48 29.24 -16.18
N LEU A 392 13.45 28.36 -15.93
CA LEU A 392 14.85 28.74 -15.68
C LEU A 392 15.47 29.54 -16.85
N SER A 393 14.80 29.58 -18.01
CA SER A 393 15.12 30.46 -19.13
C SER A 393 14.87 31.96 -18.83
N GLU A 394 13.81 32.30 -18.09
CA GLU A 394 13.51 33.70 -17.73
C GLU A 394 14.43 34.25 -16.63
N ALA A 395 14.99 33.38 -15.79
CA ALA A 395 15.97 33.79 -14.78
C ALA A 395 17.26 34.33 -15.44
N SER A 396 17.68 33.75 -16.56
CA SER A 396 18.80 34.27 -17.38
C SER A 396 18.48 35.65 -17.97
N GLY A 397 17.25 35.84 -18.48
CA GLY A 397 16.78 37.12 -19.03
C GLY A 397 16.71 38.25 -18.00
N ARG A 398 16.22 37.98 -16.78
CA ARG A 398 16.19 38.98 -15.70
C ARG A 398 17.59 39.32 -15.20
N VAL A 399 18.50 38.36 -15.05
CA VAL A 399 19.89 38.64 -14.65
C VAL A 399 20.62 39.47 -15.72
N GLY A 400 20.32 39.25 -17.01
CA GLY A 400 20.79 40.07 -18.13
C GLY A 400 20.28 41.51 -18.14
N LEU A 401 19.00 41.74 -17.82
CA LEU A 401 18.41 43.07 -17.71
C LEU A 401 18.96 43.87 -16.51
N TRP A 402 19.13 43.23 -15.36
CA TRP A 402 19.70 43.86 -14.16
C TRP A 402 21.21 44.10 -14.24
N SER A 403 21.93 43.31 -15.04
CA SER A 403 23.35 43.57 -15.34
C SER A 403 23.53 44.69 -16.38
N ARG A 404 22.66 44.76 -17.39
CA ARG A 404 22.61 45.87 -18.36
C ARG A 404 22.22 47.20 -17.71
N LEU A 405 21.22 47.23 -16.84
CA LEU A 405 20.83 48.43 -16.08
C LEU A 405 21.92 48.89 -15.10
N ARG A 406 22.64 47.96 -14.45
CA ARG A 406 23.82 48.29 -13.64
C ARG A 406 24.99 48.81 -14.46
N GLY A 407 25.15 48.34 -15.69
CA GLY A 407 26.12 48.88 -16.66
C GLY A 407 25.82 50.34 -17.02
N TYR A 408 24.56 50.66 -17.31
CA TYR A 408 24.12 52.03 -17.62
C TYR A 408 24.27 53.00 -16.44
N MET A 409 23.94 52.57 -15.21
CA MET A 409 24.18 53.40 -14.01
C MET A 409 25.67 53.64 -13.73
N LYS A 410 26.54 52.66 -14.00
CA LYS A 410 28.00 52.85 -13.86
C LYS A 410 28.58 53.77 -14.94
N PHE A 411 28.01 53.78 -16.15
CA PHE A 411 28.47 54.68 -17.22
C PHE A 411 28.06 56.13 -16.97
N SER A 412 26.81 56.36 -16.53
CA SER A 412 26.31 57.68 -16.16
C SER A 412 27.08 58.30 -14.98
N LYS A 413 27.52 57.49 -14.01
CA LYS A 413 28.35 57.97 -12.89
C LYS A 413 29.78 58.35 -13.32
N ARG A 414 30.31 57.77 -14.41
CA ARG A 414 31.66 58.05 -14.91
C ARG A 414 31.74 59.30 -15.79
N GLU A 415 30.64 59.68 -16.44
CA GLU A 415 30.54 60.96 -17.17
C GLU A 415 30.35 62.16 -16.23
N SER A 416 29.87 61.93 -15.00
CA SER A 416 29.67 62.97 -13.99
C SER A 416 30.98 63.40 -13.30
N ASP A 417 31.97 62.49 -13.24
CA ASP A 417 33.27 62.72 -12.57
C ASP A 417 34.35 63.28 -13.54
N LEU A 418 34.00 63.58 -14.80
CA LEU A 418 34.90 64.16 -15.83
C LEU A 418 34.60 65.64 -16.16
N LEU A 419 33.64 66.25 -15.45
CA LEU A 419 33.17 67.63 -15.69
C LEU A 419 33.23 68.54 -14.44
N VAL A 420 34.17 68.29 -13.52
CA VAL A 420 34.49 69.22 -12.41
C VAL A 420 35.98 69.52 -12.37
#